data_AF-A0A938LQU7-F1
#
_entry.id   AF-A0A938LQU7-F1
#
_cell.length_a   1.000
_cell.length_b   1.000
_cell.length_c   1.000
_cell.angle_alpha   90.00
_cell.angle_beta   90.00
_cell.angle_gamma   90.00
#
_symmetry.space_group_name_H-M   'P 1'
#
loop_
_entity.id
_entity.type
_entity.pdbx_description
1 polymer ?
#
loop_
_entity_poly.entity_id
_entity_poly.type
_entity_poly.pdbx_seq_one_letter_code
_entity_poly.pdbx_strand_id
1 'polypeptide(L)'
;MTRFACITAFAVALLVPCLQVRGDLRFPPPEFESGYQFPQAPPPPMPRPVLYEYAEVVLLVAALLLASYLILRRRSRRAIFVLMLGALFYFGFWRQGC
;
A
#
# COMPACT_ATOMS: atom_id res chain seq x y z
N MET A 1 -3.98 -8.24 -29.76
CA MET A 1 -3.23 -7.13 -29.11
C MET A 1 -4.13 -5.97 -28.70
N THR A 2 -5.12 -5.59 -29.52
CA THR A 2 -6.12 -4.55 -29.21
C THR A 2 -6.94 -4.79 -27.93
N ARG A 3 -7.36 -6.04 -27.65
CA ARG A 3 -8.13 -6.37 -26.43
C ARG A 3 -7.34 -6.13 -25.14
N PHE A 4 -6.06 -6.50 -25.12
CA PHE A 4 -5.19 -6.23 -23.98
C PHE A 4 -4.94 -4.73 -23.81
N ALA A 5 -4.75 -3.99 -24.91
CA ALA A 5 -4.60 -2.53 -24.87
C ALA A 5 -5.86 -1.82 -24.33
N CYS A 6 -7.06 -2.25 -24.72
CA CYS A 6 -8.30 -1.71 -24.16
C CYS A 6 -8.47 -2.04 -22.68
N ILE A 7 -8.14 -3.27 -22.26
CA ILE A 7 -8.19 -3.68 -20.85
C ILE A 7 -7.22 -2.85 -20.01
N THR A 8 -5.99 -2.64 -20.48
CA THR A 8 -5.01 -1.81 -19.78
C THR A 8 -5.45 -0.34 -19.73
N ALA A 9 -5.97 0.21 -20.83
CA ALA A 9 -6.45 1.60 -20.86
C ALA A 9 -7.64 1.82 -19.92
N PHE A 10 -8.58 0.86 -19.89
CA PHE A 10 -9.74 0.91 -18.99
C PHE A 10 -9.32 0.80 -17.52
N ALA A 11 -8.38 -0.10 -17.19
CA ALA A 11 -7.84 -0.22 -15.84
C ALA A 11 -7.11 1.07 -15.39
N VAL A 12 -6.31 1.69 -16.27
CA VAL A 12 -5.65 2.97 -15.98
C VAL A 12 -6.69 4.08 -15.75
N ALA A 13 -7.70 4.18 -16.62
CA ALA A 13 -8.77 5.18 -16.48
C ALA A 13 -9.53 5.05 -15.15
N LEU A 14 -9.75 3.83 -14.66
CA LEU A 14 -10.38 3.58 -13.36
C LEU A 14 -9.48 3.90 -12.16
N LEU A 15 -8.16 3.75 -12.28
CA LEU A 15 -7.22 3.93 -11.17
C LEU A 15 -6.77 5.39 -10.97
N VAL A 16 -6.74 6.20 -12.03
CA VAL A 16 -6.37 7.63 -11.98
C VAL A 16 -7.16 8.44 -10.93
N PRO A 17 -8.50 8.32 -10.79
CA PRO A 17 -9.25 9.10 -9.80
C PRO A 17 -8.98 8.69 -8.34
N CYS A 18 -8.47 7.49 -8.07
CA CYS A 18 -8.10 7.07 -6.70
C CYS A 18 -6.88 7.80 -6.13
N LEU A 19 -6.12 8.53 -6.95
CA LEU A 19 -4.91 9.25 -6.52
C LEU A 19 -5.20 10.55 -5.75
N GLN A 20 -6.45 11.01 -5.68
CA GLN A 20 -6.83 12.33 -5.15
C GLN A 20 -7.39 12.31 -3.71
N VAL A 21 -7.13 11.25 -2.93
CA VAL A 21 -7.61 11.21 -1.54
C VAL A 21 -6.85 12.24 -0.69
N ARG A 22 -7.59 13.20 -0.14
CA ARG A 22 -7.12 14.15 0.87
C ARG A 22 -7.82 13.84 2.19
N GLY A 23 -7.05 13.57 3.24
CA GLY A 23 -7.58 13.33 4.58
C GLY A 23 -7.76 14.64 5.33
N ASP A 24 -8.94 15.24 5.25
CA ASP A 24 -9.32 16.39 6.09
C ASP A 24 -10.20 15.94 7.25
N LEU A 25 -10.01 16.58 8.42
CA LEU A 25 -10.90 16.40 9.58
C LEU A 25 -12.27 16.99 9.26
N ARG A 26 -13.27 16.14 9.04
CA ARG A 26 -14.64 16.55 8.67
C ARG A 26 -15.45 17.08 9.84
N PHE A 27 -15.03 16.85 11.07
CA PHE A 27 -15.76 17.24 12.27
C PHE A 27 -14.89 18.13 13.15
N PRO A 28 -15.43 19.27 13.62
CA PRO A 28 -14.73 20.08 14.61
C PRO A 28 -14.57 19.28 15.91
N PRO A 29 -13.46 19.51 16.66
CA PRO A 29 -13.29 18.88 17.96
C PRO A 29 -14.44 19.28 18.90
N PRO A 30 -14.92 18.36 19.77
CA PRO A 30 -15.99 18.67 20.71
C PRO A 30 -15.57 19.73 21.73
N GLU A 31 -16.45 20.68 21.98
CA GLU A 31 -16.29 21.67 23.05
C GLU A 31 -16.86 21.10 24.35
N PHE A 32 -16.04 21.07 25.40
CA PHE A 32 -16.44 20.55 26.72
C PHE A 32 -16.73 21.73 27.66
N GLU A 33 -17.92 21.79 28.26
CA GLU A 33 -18.28 22.85 29.22
C GLU A 33 -17.50 22.77 30.54
N SER A 34 -16.82 21.66 30.83
CA SER A 34 -16.09 21.41 32.07
C SER A 34 -14.73 22.12 32.18
N GLY A 35 -14.36 22.96 31.20
CA GLY A 35 -13.05 23.62 31.15
C GLY A 35 -11.88 22.66 30.86
N TYR A 36 -12.17 21.48 30.33
CA TYR A 36 -11.17 20.48 29.96
C TYR A 36 -10.25 21.02 28.87
N GLN A 37 -8.95 21.05 29.14
CA GLN A 37 -7.93 21.32 28.12
C GLN A 37 -7.43 20.02 27.53
N PHE A 38 -7.42 19.94 26.19
CA PHE A 38 -6.81 18.82 25.49
C PHE A 38 -5.33 18.74 25.88
N PRO A 39 -4.82 17.55 26.25
CA PRO A 39 -3.38 17.34 26.36
C PRO A 39 -2.72 17.76 25.05
N GLN A 40 -1.57 18.43 25.13
CA GLN A 40 -0.78 18.69 23.92
C GLN A 40 -0.46 17.33 23.30
N ALA A 41 -1.13 17.02 22.18
CA ALA A 41 -0.82 15.84 21.43
C ALA A 41 0.66 15.93 21.05
N PRO A 42 1.46 14.87 21.26
CA PRO A 42 2.79 14.84 20.68
C PRO A 42 2.67 15.17 19.20
N PRO A 43 3.61 15.95 18.64
CA PRO A 43 3.58 16.32 17.24
C PRO A 43 3.35 15.05 16.41
N PRO A 44 2.48 15.10 15.38
CA PRO A 44 2.19 13.93 14.57
C PRO A 44 3.51 13.33 14.10
N PRO A 45 3.65 11.98 14.13
CA PRO A 45 4.86 11.33 13.67
C PRO A 45 5.22 11.89 12.30
N MET A 46 6.48 12.31 12.14
CA MET A 46 6.97 12.97 10.94
C MET A 46 6.49 12.19 9.71
N PRO A 47 5.90 12.86 8.69
CA PRO A 47 5.40 12.17 7.51
C PRO A 47 6.50 11.27 6.97
N ARG A 48 6.23 9.95 6.92
CA ARG A 48 7.20 9.03 6.34
C ARG A 48 7.47 9.49 4.91
N PRO A 49 8.72 9.49 4.43
CA PRO A 49 9.02 10.04 3.12
C PRO A 49 8.19 9.29 2.08
N VAL A 50 7.46 10.05 1.26
CA VAL A 50 6.57 9.56 0.20
C VAL A 50 7.23 8.50 -0.70
N LEU A 51 8.55 8.56 -0.83
CA LEU A 51 9.36 7.58 -1.56
C LEU A 51 9.26 6.16 -1.00
N TYR A 52 9.18 5.98 0.32
CA TYR A 52 9.06 4.65 0.92
C TYR A 52 7.70 4.03 0.59
N GLU A 53 6.63 4.83 0.66
CA GLU A 53 5.26 4.41 0.36
C GLU A 53 5.14 3.86 -1.08
N TYR A 54 5.69 4.57 -2.06
CA TYR A 54 5.72 4.09 -3.44
C TYR A 54 6.66 2.89 -3.64
N ALA A 55 7.81 2.85 -2.97
CA ALA A 55 8.75 1.73 -3.09
C ALA A 55 8.11 0.39 -2.69
N GLU A 56 7.24 0.41 -1.69
CA GLU A 56 6.60 -0.81 -1.18
C GLU A 56 5.48 -1.28 -2.10
N VAL A 57 4.73 -0.34 -2.70
CA VAL A 57 3.75 -0.66 -3.74
C VAL A 57 4.44 -1.29 -4.94
N VAL A 58 5.57 -0.73 -5.39
CA VAL A 58 6.38 -1.28 -6.48
C VAL A 58 6.87 -2.69 -6.13
N LEU A 59 7.33 -2.92 -4.90
CA LEU A 59 7.80 -4.22 -4.45
C LEU A 59 6.66 -5.26 -4.39
N LEU A 60 5.46 -4.85 -3.99
CA LEU A 60 4.27 -5.71 -3.98
C LEU A 60 3.88 -6.11 -5.41
N VAL A 61 3.83 -5.15 -6.33
CA VAL A 61 3.53 -5.41 -7.74
C VAL A 61 4.57 -6.35 -8.34
N ALA A 62 5.86 -6.13 -8.06
CA ALA A 62 6.93 -7.02 -8.49
C ALA A 62 6.76 -8.45 -7.95
N ALA A 63 6.41 -8.60 -6.67
CA ALA A 63 6.15 -9.90 -6.07
C ALA A 63 4.97 -10.64 -6.74
N LEU A 64 3.88 -9.94 -7.04
CA LEU A 64 2.71 -10.50 -7.74
C LEU A 64 3.04 -10.95 -9.17
N LEU A 65 3.80 -10.14 -9.91
CA LEU A 65 4.28 -10.50 -11.24
C LEU A 65 5.21 -11.71 -11.19
N LEU A 66 6.14 -11.73 -10.22
CA LEU A 66 7.06 -12.86 -10.05
C LEU A 66 6.29 -14.14 -9.67
N ALA A 67 5.31 -14.05 -8.77
CA ALA A 67 4.45 -15.17 -8.41
C ALA A 67 3.71 -15.71 -9.65
N SER A 68 3.10 -14.82 -10.43
CA SER A 68 2.40 -15.17 -11.67
C SER A 68 3.34 -15.86 -12.66
N TYR A 69 4.55 -15.32 -12.86
CA TYR A 69 5.58 -15.90 -13.72
C TYR A 69 6.05 -17.27 -13.23
N LEU A 70 6.31 -17.42 -11.93
CA LEU A 70 6.77 -18.67 -11.32
C LEU A 70 5.71 -19.77 -11.42
N ILE A 71 4.43 -19.41 -11.30
CA ILE A 71 3.31 -20.35 -11.45
C ILE A 71 3.12 -20.75 -12.91
N LEU A 72 3.00 -19.77 -13.82
CA LEU A 72 2.62 -20.02 -15.21
C LEU A 72 3.77 -20.58 -16.05
N ARG A 73 4.99 -20.06 -15.88
CA ARG A 73 6.12 -20.40 -16.76
C ARG A 73 7.09 -21.40 -16.12
N ARG A 74 7.45 -21.22 -14.85
CA ARG A 74 8.46 -22.06 -14.19
C ARG A 74 7.88 -23.30 -13.50
N ARG A 75 6.59 -23.28 -13.13
CA ARG A 75 5.88 -24.31 -12.33
C ARG A 75 6.66 -24.85 -11.12
N SER A 76 7.49 -24.00 -10.51
CA SER A 76 8.35 -24.42 -9.38
C SER A 76 7.69 -24.10 -8.06
N ARG A 77 7.21 -25.14 -7.36
CA ARG A 77 6.62 -25.01 -6.01
C ARG A 77 7.62 -24.44 -5.00
N ARG A 78 8.89 -24.87 -5.07
CA ARG A 78 9.95 -24.39 -4.17
C ARG A 78 10.21 -22.88 -4.32
N ALA A 79 10.21 -22.38 -5.56
CA ALA A 79 10.41 -20.96 -5.81
C ALA A 79 9.28 -20.09 -5.26
N ILE A 80 8.03 -20.59 -5.33
CA ILE A 80 6.87 -19.92 -4.74
C ILE A 80 6.97 -19.90 -3.21
N PHE A 81 7.39 -21.00 -2.59
CA PHE A 81 7.63 -21.05 -1.14
C PHE A 81 8.68 -20.02 -0.69
N VAL A 82 9.79 -19.90 -1.42
CA VAL A 82 10.82 -18.89 -1.11
C VAL A 82 10.26 -17.48 -1.26
N LEU A 83 9.48 -17.21 -2.30
CA LEU A 83 8.82 -15.92 -2.50
C LEU A 83 7.83 -15.59 -1.37
N MET A 84 7.05 -16.58 -0.92
CA MET A 84 6.13 -16.43 0.22
C MET A 84 6.87 -16.06 1.51
N LEU A 85 7.95 -16.78 1.83
CA LEU A 85 8.79 -16.49 2.99
C LEU A 85 9.42 -15.10 2.91
N GLY A 86 9.94 -14.72 1.74
CA GLY A 86 10.50 -13.38 1.52
C GLY A 86 9.46 -12.28 1.69
N ALA A 87 8.25 -12.47 1.15
CA ALA A 87 7.15 -11.53 1.32
C ALA A 87 6.74 -11.39 2.80
N LEU A 88 6.62 -12.51 3.53
CA LEU A 88 6.28 -12.49 4.95
C LEU A 88 7.33 -11.76 5.78
N PHE A 89 8.61 -11.99 5.50
CA PHE A 89 9.71 -11.33 6.21
C PHE A 89 9.71 -9.82 5.97
N TYR A 90 9.62 -9.40 4.70
CA TYR A 90 9.69 -7.99 4.32
C TYR A 90 8.42 -7.22 4.70
N PHE A 91 7.24 -7.71 4.33
CA PHE A 91 5.97 -7.02 4.59
C PHE A 91 5.48 -7.21 6.03
N GLY A 92 5.72 -8.36 6.64
CA GLY A 92 5.29 -8.64 8.02
C GLY A 92 6.21 -8.00 9.06
N PHE A 93 7.49 -8.38 9.05
CA PHE A 93 8.40 -8.03 10.15
C PHE A 93 9.14 -6.70 9.90
N TRP A 94 9.78 -6.55 8.74
CA TRP A 94 10.62 -5.37 8.47
C TRP A 94 9.81 -4.07 8.41
N ARG A 95 8.62 -4.16 7.82
CA ARG A 95 7.69 -3.04 7.67
C ARG A 95 6.82 -2.75 8.90
N GLN A 96 6.96 -3.52 9.97
CA GLN A 96 6.11 -3.41 11.16
C GLN A 96 4.63 -3.53 10.77
N GLY A 97 4.32 -4.47 9.86
CA GLY A 97 2.98 -4.67 9.33
C GLY A 97 2.02 -5.38 10.30
N CYS A 98 2.49 -5.70 11.50
CA CYS A 98 1.71 -6.15 12.66
C CYS A 98 1.78 -5.10 13.77
#